data_AF-A0A7C0ZFX4-F1
#
_entry.id   AF-A0A7C0ZFX4-F1
#
_cell.length_a   1.000
_cell.length_b   1.000
_cell.length_c   1.000
_cell.angle_alpha   90.00
_cell.angle_beta   90.00
_cell.angle_gamma   90.00
#
_symmetry.space_group_name_H-M   'P 1'
#
loop_
_entity.id
_entity.type
_entity.pdbx_description
1 polymer ?
#
loop_
_entity_poly.entity_id
_entity_poly.type
_entity_poly.pdbx_seq_one_letter_code
_entity_poly.pdbx_strand_id
1 'polypeptide(L)'
;GCLGFGLEASRAWHGEAILGADKFITDSWEQTLHFHEQGAFPDGLPQLYAELGEIVAGKKPGRENDSERILAINIGLALEDVIVANHIYELAKDNPQAQRLVLMEKDF
;
A
#
# COMPACT_ATOMS: atom_id res chain seq x y z
N GLY A 1 2.90 -6.36 17.87
CA GLY A 1 2.60 -7.15 16.65
C GLY A 1 1.64 -6.36 15.77
N CYS A 2 1.42 -6.79 14.53
CA CYS A 2 0.40 -6.22 13.64
C CYS A 2 -0.55 -7.33 13.16
N LEU A 3 -1.77 -6.92 12.82
CA LEU A 3 -2.77 -7.78 12.20
C LEU A 3 -2.94 -7.31 10.76
N GLY A 4 -2.80 -8.21 9.80
CA GLY A 4 -2.88 -7.89 8.36
C GLY A 4 -3.95 -8.72 7.68
N PHE A 5 -4.80 -8.06 6.88
CA PHE A 5 -5.83 -8.69 6.07
C PHE A 5 -5.90 -8.01 4.71
N GLY A 6 -6.07 -8.78 3.64
CA GLY A 6 -6.39 -8.25 2.31
C GLY A 6 -7.87 -7.92 2.23
N LEU A 7 -8.23 -6.67 2.55
CA LEU A 7 -9.60 -6.17 2.46
C LEU A 7 -9.66 -5.03 1.44
N GLU A 8 -10.73 -5.00 0.67
CA GLU A 8 -10.95 -3.98 -0.35
C GLU A 8 -11.02 -2.59 0.28
N ALA A 9 -10.12 -1.69 -0.13
CA ALA A 9 -10.00 -0.26 0.20
C ALA A 9 -11.13 0.29 1.09
N SER A 10 -11.13 -0.04 2.39
CA SER A 10 -12.13 0.29 3.41
C SER A 10 -13.60 -0.16 3.21
N ARG A 11 -14.00 -0.71 2.05
CA ARG A 11 -15.40 -1.04 1.74
C ARG A 11 -15.99 -2.15 2.62
N ALA A 12 -15.12 -3.02 3.14
CA ALA A 12 -15.50 -4.13 4.01
C ALA A 12 -15.30 -3.84 5.50
N TRP A 13 -15.14 -2.57 5.88
CA TRP A 13 -14.89 -2.16 7.28
C TRP A 13 -16.08 -1.40 7.85
N HIS A 14 -16.31 -1.55 9.15
CA HIS A 14 -17.16 -0.62 9.89
C HIS A 14 -16.44 0.73 10.03
N GLY A 15 -17.12 1.82 9.69
CA GLY A 15 -16.57 3.18 9.78
C GLY A 15 -15.99 3.52 11.14
N GLU A 16 -16.57 3.05 12.24
CA GLU A 16 -16.02 3.25 13.59
C GLU A 16 -14.58 2.77 13.73
N ALA A 17 -14.21 1.65 13.08
CA ALA A 17 -12.86 1.11 13.14
C ALA A 17 -11.86 2.02 12.39
N ILE A 18 -12.32 2.72 11.35
CA ILE A 18 -11.50 3.62 10.55
C ILE A 18 -11.42 5.00 11.20
N LEU A 19 -12.57 5.60 11.48
CA LEU A 19 -12.71 6.95 12.03
C LEU A 19 -12.24 7.03 13.49
N GLY A 20 -12.26 5.91 14.20
CA GLY A 20 -11.77 5.80 15.57
C GLY A 20 -10.26 5.55 15.69
N ALA A 21 -9.51 5.46 14.58
CA ALA A 21 -8.06 5.27 14.65
C ALA A 21 -7.36 6.54 15.17
N ASP A 22 -6.36 6.37 16.03
CA ASP A 22 -5.51 7.47 16.52
C ASP A 22 -4.58 7.99 15.41
N LYS A 23 -4.16 7.08 14.50
CA LYS A 23 -3.38 7.41 13.30
C LYS A 23 -3.92 6.63 12.11
N PHE A 24 -4.31 7.36 11.06
CA PHE A 24 -4.59 6.79 9.75
C PHE A 24 -3.41 7.02 8.80
N ILE A 25 -2.90 5.93 8.24
CA ILE A 25 -1.76 5.91 7.31
C ILE A 25 -2.24 5.29 6.00
N THR A 26 -1.71 5.80 4.89
CA THR A 26 -1.91 5.23 3.56
C THR A 26 -0.61 5.29 2.76
N ASP A 27 -0.53 4.60 1.64
CA ASP A 27 0.56 4.70 0.66
C ASP A 27 0.46 5.98 -0.19
N SER A 28 -0.76 6.35 -0.59
CA SER A 28 -1.03 7.61 -1.29
C SER A 28 -2.36 8.22 -0.87
N TRP A 29 -2.32 9.45 -0.37
CA TRP A 29 -3.52 10.19 0.01
C TRP A 29 -4.33 10.60 -1.21
N GLU A 30 -3.68 11.03 -2.29
CA GLU A 30 -4.34 11.36 -3.55
C GLU A 30 -5.13 10.16 -4.11
N GLN A 31 -4.52 8.96 -4.11
CA GLN A 31 -5.22 7.74 -4.52
C GLN A 31 -6.36 7.40 -3.56
N THR A 32 -6.16 7.55 -2.25
CA THR A 32 -7.23 7.35 -1.25
C THR A 32 -8.44 8.24 -1.51
N LEU A 33 -8.21 9.53 -1.79
CA LEU A 33 -9.27 10.48 -2.16
C LEU A 33 -9.99 10.05 -3.43
N HIS A 34 -9.25 9.63 -4.46
CA HIS A 34 -9.84 9.15 -5.70
C HIS A 34 -10.72 7.91 -5.51
N PHE A 35 -10.29 6.94 -4.70
CA PHE A 35 -11.12 5.78 -4.38
C PHE A 35 -12.34 6.15 -3.54
N HIS A 36 -12.22 7.15 -2.65
CA HIS A 36 -13.35 7.66 -1.89
C HIS A 36 -14.42 8.27 -2.80
N GLU A 37 -14.03 9.03 -3.84
CA GLU A 37 -14.94 9.53 -4.87
C GLU A 37 -15.69 8.39 -5.61
N GLN A 38 -15.10 7.19 -5.64
CA GLN A 38 -15.69 5.97 -6.20
C GLN A 38 -16.41 5.10 -5.16
N GLY A 39 -16.76 5.65 -4.00
CA GLY A 39 -17.52 4.96 -2.96
C GLY A 39 -16.71 4.05 -2.03
N ALA A 40 -15.38 4.17 -2.01
CA ALA A 40 -14.63 3.71 -0.85
C ALA A 40 -14.90 4.63 0.36
N PHE A 41 -14.63 4.14 1.57
CA PHE A 41 -14.82 4.88 2.83
C PHE A 41 -16.27 5.41 2.96
N PRO A 42 -17.29 4.53 2.94
CA PRO A 42 -18.70 4.94 2.86
C PRO A 42 -19.16 5.76 4.08
N ASP A 43 -18.53 5.53 5.24
CA ASP A 43 -18.81 6.26 6.48
C ASP A 43 -17.98 7.55 6.62
N GLY A 44 -17.12 7.86 5.63
CA GLY A 44 -16.25 9.04 5.60
C GLY A 44 -14.76 8.72 5.74
N LEU A 45 -13.94 9.71 5.39
CA LEU A 45 -12.49 9.62 5.50
C LEU A 45 -12.00 10.06 6.90
N PRO A 46 -11.03 9.34 7.50
CA PRO A 46 -10.35 9.80 8.70
C PRO A 46 -9.40 10.96 8.37
N GLN A 47 -8.92 11.65 9.41
CA GLN A 47 -7.83 12.60 9.24
C GLN A 47 -6.54 11.87 8.89
N LEU A 48 -5.92 12.23 7.76
CA LEU A 48 -4.61 11.71 7.38
C LEU A 48 -3.57 12.08 8.45
N TYR A 49 -2.89 11.07 9.00
CA TYR A 49 -1.70 11.29 9.82
C TYR A 49 -0.45 11.40 8.96
N ALA A 50 -0.19 10.38 8.13
CA ALA A 50 1.00 10.31 7.29
C ALA A 50 0.77 9.43 6.06
N GLU A 51 1.48 9.73 4.98
CA GLU A 51 1.76 8.72 3.98
C GLU A 51 2.91 7.81 4.47
N LEU A 52 2.87 6.52 4.14
CA LEU A 52 3.81 5.51 4.64
C LEU A 52 5.27 5.91 4.35
N GLY A 53 5.52 6.51 3.19
CA GLY A 53 6.84 7.00 2.81
C GLY A 53 7.41 8.06 3.75
N GLU A 54 6.57 8.89 4.39
CA GLU A 54 7.02 9.87 5.38
C GLU A 54 7.56 9.20 6.64
N ILE A 55 6.93 8.09 7.07
CA ILE A 55 7.36 7.32 8.24
C ILE A 55 8.64 6.54 7.92
N VAL A 56 8.68 5.87 6.77
CA VAL A 56 9.87 5.11 6.30
C VAL A 56 11.08 6.02 6.16
N ALA A 57 10.89 7.25 5.69
CA ALA A 57 11.96 8.25 5.56
C ALA A 57 12.33 8.94 6.89
N GLY A 58 11.70 8.59 8.02
CA GLY A 58 11.95 9.20 9.32
C GLY A 58 11.46 10.64 9.46
N LYS A 59 10.57 11.11 8.57
CA LYS A 59 10.01 12.47 8.61
C LYS A 59 8.89 12.61 9.63
N LYS A 60 8.15 11.52 9.88
CA LYS A 60 7.11 11.42 10.91
C LYS A 60 7.31 10.15 11.73
N PRO A 61 7.04 10.16 13.05
CA PRO A 61 7.14 8.95 13.85
C PRO A 61 6.07 7.93 13.44
N GLY A 62 6.35 6.65 13.67
CA GLY A 62 5.36 5.59 13.52
C GLY A 62 4.49 5.49 14.78
N ARG A 63 4.50 4.30 15.40
CA ARG A 63 3.95 4.09 16.73
C ARG A 63 4.80 4.81 17.78
N GLU A 64 4.15 5.54 18.67
CA GLU A 64 4.78 6.28 19.77
C GLU A 64 4.43 5.67 21.14
N ASN A 65 3.33 4.92 21.23
CA ASN A 65 2.96 4.20 22.45
C ASN A 65 2.07 2.97 22.18
N ASP A 66 1.89 2.14 23.21
CA ASP A 66 1.14 0.87 23.12
C ASP A 66 -0.38 1.04 23.09
N SER A 67 -0.91 2.20 23.48
CA SER A 67 -2.35 2.47 23.45
C SER A 67 -2.88 2.95 22.09
N GLU A 68 -2.00 3.37 21.16
CA GLU A 68 -2.42 3.83 19.84
C GLU A 68 -3.04 2.72 19.00
N ARG A 69 -4.26 2.98 18.51
CA ARG A 69 -4.88 2.26 17.40
C ARG A 69 -4.43 2.92 16.11
N ILE A 70 -3.59 2.20 15.38
CA ILE A 70 -3.04 2.67 14.11
C ILE A 70 -3.64 1.83 13.00
N LEU A 71 -4.24 2.49 12.01
CA LEU A 71 -4.79 1.84 10.82
C LEU A 71 -4.00 2.28 9.60
N ALA A 72 -3.42 1.32 8.89
CA ALA A 72 -2.81 1.54 7.59
C ALA A 72 -3.68 0.88 6.52
N ILE A 73 -4.23 1.68 5.60
CA ILE A 73 -4.91 1.17 4.39
C ILE A 73 -4.07 1.61 3.19
N ASN A 74 -3.27 0.68 2.70
CA ASN A 74 -2.48 0.83 1.49
C ASN A 74 -3.28 0.22 0.34
N ILE A 75 -3.62 1.05 -0.65
CA ILE A 75 -4.43 0.62 -1.80
C ILE A 75 -3.57 -0.18 -2.79
N GLY A 76 -2.28 0.12 -2.84
CA GLY A 76 -1.30 -0.42 -3.77
C GLY A 76 -0.91 0.61 -4.82
N LEU A 77 0.39 0.87 -4.92
CA LEU A 77 0.97 1.69 -5.97
C LEU A 77 1.74 0.82 -6.95
N ALA A 78 1.48 0.96 -8.26
CA ALA A 78 2.22 0.21 -9.28
C ALA A 78 3.75 0.40 -9.20
N LEU A 79 4.21 1.52 -8.63
CA LEU A 79 5.62 1.77 -8.35
C LEU A 79 6.23 0.70 -7.42
N GLU A 80 5.48 0.24 -6.41
CA GLU A 80 5.91 -0.78 -5.46
C GLU A 80 6.19 -2.09 -6.20
N ASP A 81 5.30 -2.49 -7.11
CA ASP A 81 5.47 -3.68 -7.94
C ASP A 81 6.70 -3.56 -8.86
N VAL A 82 6.85 -2.43 -9.56
CA VAL A 82 7.98 -2.23 -10.48
C VAL A 82 9.32 -2.23 -9.75
N ILE A 83 9.41 -1.63 -8.57
CA ILE A 83 10.64 -1.62 -7.77
C ILE A 83 11.01 -3.04 -7.34
N VAL A 84 10.05 -3.79 -6.81
CA VAL A 84 10.28 -5.19 -6.37
C VAL A 84 10.62 -6.07 -7.57
N ALA A 85 9.90 -5.95 -8.68
CA ALA A 85 10.15 -6.70 -9.90
C ALA A 85 11.56 -6.41 -10.45
N ASN A 86 11.99 -5.15 -10.48
CA ASN A 86 13.34 -4.78 -10.89
C ASN A 86 14.40 -5.38 -9.97
N HIS A 87 14.18 -5.34 -8.65
CA HIS A 87 15.12 -5.95 -7.71
C HIS A 87 15.24 -7.46 -7.91
N ILE A 88 14.12 -8.17 -8.06
CA ILE A 88 14.10 -9.60 -8.35
C ILE A 88 14.79 -9.90 -9.68
N TYR A 89 14.51 -9.09 -10.71
CA TYR A 89 15.14 -9.22 -12.03
C TYR A 89 16.67 -9.10 -11.92
N GLU A 90 17.18 -8.08 -11.23
CA GLU A 90 18.62 -7.86 -11.06
C GLU A 90 19.32 -9.02 -10.31
N LEU A 91 18.63 -9.65 -9.35
CA LEU A 91 19.13 -10.85 -8.67
C LEU A 91 19.11 -12.11 -9.55
N ALA A 92 18.20 -12.18 -10.52
CA ALA A 92 17.95 -13.37 -11.31
C ALA A 92 18.55 -13.35 -12.73
N LYS A 93 18.91 -12.17 -13.27
CA LYS A 93 19.30 -12.01 -14.69
C LYS A 93 20.50 -12.85 -15.14
N ASP A 94 21.39 -13.19 -14.20
CA ASP A 94 22.59 -14.00 -14.43
C ASP A 94 22.47 -15.42 -13.83
N ASN A 95 21.30 -15.77 -13.29
CA ASN A 95 21.04 -17.10 -12.76
C ASN A 95 20.94 -18.11 -13.92
N PRO A 96 21.71 -19.22 -13.91
CA PRO A 96 21.66 -20.23 -14.97
C PRO A 96 20.30 -20.94 -15.10
N GLN A 97 19.43 -20.85 -14.08
CA GLN A 97 18.06 -21.38 -14.12
C GLN A 97 17.04 -20.37 -14.69
N ALA A 98 17.43 -19.11 -14.93
CA ALA A 98 16.53 -18.12 -15.51
C ALA A 98 16.33 -18.38 -17.01
N GLN A 99 15.07 -18.27 -17.47
CA GLN A 99 14.72 -18.46 -18.88
C GLN A 99 14.68 -17.12 -19.61
N ARG A 100 15.47 -17.00 -20.69
CA ARG A 100 15.36 -15.87 -21.64
C ARG A 100 14.28 -16.18 -22.66
N LEU A 101 13.30 -15.30 -22.76
CA LEU A 101 12.23 -15.36 -23.75
C LEU A 101 12.47 -14.30 -24.83
N VAL A 102 12.11 -14.62 -26.07
CA VAL A 102 12.10 -13.64 -27.17
C VAL A 102 10.74 -12.93 -27.15
N LEU A 103 10.75 -11.62 -27.32
CA LEU A 103 9.52 -10.85 -27.45
C LEU A 103 8.86 -11.16 -28.80
N MET A 104 7.81 -11.99 -28.76
CA MET A 104 7.01 -12.49 -29.90
C MET A 104 7.77 -13.43 -30.85
N GLU A 105 7.12 -14.52 -31.27
CA GLU A 105 7.60 -15.39 -32.35
C GLU A 105 7.46 -14.65 -33.69
N LYS A 106 8.54 -14.60 -34.48
CA LYS A 106 8.53 -13.99 -35.81
C LYS A 106 7.93 -14.95 -36.83
N ASP A 107 6.62 -15.21 -36.73
CA ASP A 107 5.88 -15.85 -37.81
C ASP A 107 4.86 -14.83 -38.36
N PHE A 108 5.29 -14.09 -39.39
CA PHE A 108 4.43 -13.34 -40.31
C PHE A 108 4.47 -14.01 -41.68
#